data_AF-M6U8V8-F1
#
_entry.id   AF-M6U8V8-F1
#
_cell.length_a   1.000
_cell.length_b   1.000
_cell.length_c   1.000
_cell.angle_alpha   90.00
_cell.angle_beta   90.00
_cell.angle_gamma   90.00
#
_symmetry.space_group_name_H-M   'P 1'
#
loop_
_entity.id
_entity.type
_entity.pdbx_description
1 polymer ?
#
loop_
_entity_poly.entity_id
_entity_poly.type
_entity_poly.pdbx_seq_one_letter_code
_entity_poly.pdbx_strand_id
1 'polypeptide(L)'
;MRCWKVLVVVLLVSILLSFRYGINVHASSKANDSIVQKPTDPPKDKPIQVVVSDGGKFCYGPLFSGGESYIQIQQCWEQHVKNARYDVFQRISYYIENTWLCITAPETVIHTEKNWDYVHLRPCTINDPLQRWIVKENSFWTADGRYRLKDTNWYGYISRNSKDNYNHTLDPSMDDWIQTIATPGNISIQTSISWNLQTTEGNERYFIHWGGSDKNTTPIYYNPESGHLAQYDPVSGLLYCMYSQVGSSNWNWVKWALCSDTAISKNNPAFWNVFFETDEGGMITDYKGNFLRVTTKGSNWGVAYAAKPSYLEKDTTHSPTSLFVVDRSLLDWTRYTASNLGKTDRYCPAGNQESLIHKKIKRTLPSDFQLTEEWIQRLYDIATSTISDAQSSGICGVCLLQSFQMLAELQEYHSRGPLQSGGYFFDTAPNTDPFISFRQRYPLLNMLLSDVPTVYSSVGRTNRILGLASAMTILPQYNWTASSEFITRSEMLSHITSLIASPPGSIWLAILRLRRTDGTRGWHAVPILRTSQGLVVIQTRVSLMSLDNYRQSLTPTTDPVLVIDNYLERLDLFLERLTTIQLGEVYHNTFDFIISNRDCTGEGNNRRGTGEYSTSTSVNQCSNRRSSRCAIQ
;
A
#
# COMPACT_ATOMS: atom_id res chain seq x y z
N MET A 1 -39.67 -57.27 21.90
CA MET A 1 -40.11 -56.10 22.72
C MET A 1 -39.28 -55.83 23.99
N ARG A 2 -38.19 -56.57 24.29
CA ARG A 2 -37.31 -56.27 25.45
C ARG A 2 -36.09 -55.40 25.12
N CYS A 3 -35.61 -55.36 23.86
CA CYS A 3 -34.46 -54.52 23.47
C CYS A 3 -34.81 -53.05 23.18
N TRP A 4 -36.08 -52.72 22.88
CA TRP A 4 -36.47 -51.34 22.57
C TRP A 4 -36.65 -50.47 23.83
N LYS A 5 -37.08 -51.06 24.96
CA LYS A 5 -37.21 -50.34 26.23
C LYS A 5 -35.85 -49.98 26.85
N VAL A 6 -34.81 -50.79 26.62
CA VAL A 6 -33.46 -50.50 27.15
C VAL A 6 -32.82 -49.33 26.41
N LEU A 7 -33.02 -49.21 25.09
CA LEU A 7 -32.45 -48.12 24.30
C LEU A 7 -33.05 -46.74 24.65
N VAL A 8 -34.35 -46.70 24.94
CA VAL A 8 -35.06 -45.46 25.32
C VAL A 8 -34.67 -45.00 26.73
N VAL A 9 -34.43 -45.94 27.66
CA VAL A 9 -33.97 -45.61 29.03
C VAL A 9 -32.52 -45.10 29.01
N VAL A 10 -31.65 -45.67 28.17
CA VAL A 10 -30.26 -45.17 28.03
C VAL A 10 -30.25 -43.76 27.43
N LEU A 11 -31.07 -43.49 26.41
CA LEU A 11 -31.15 -42.15 25.81
C LEU A 11 -31.69 -41.09 26.79
N LEU A 12 -32.69 -41.43 27.60
CA LEU A 12 -33.27 -40.51 28.59
C LEU A 12 -32.31 -40.23 29.76
N VAL A 13 -31.52 -41.22 30.19
CA VAL A 13 -30.49 -41.02 31.23
C VAL A 13 -29.32 -40.18 30.69
N SER A 14 -28.95 -40.32 29.42
CA SER A 14 -27.94 -39.47 28.79
C SER A 14 -28.39 -38.01 28.62
N ILE A 15 -29.67 -37.78 28.31
CA ILE A 15 -30.24 -36.43 28.20
C ILE A 15 -30.40 -35.78 29.59
N LEU A 16 -30.79 -36.55 30.61
CA LEU A 16 -30.91 -36.01 31.99
C LEU A 16 -29.56 -35.75 32.67
N LEU A 17 -28.48 -36.45 32.29
CA LEU A 17 -27.12 -36.17 32.76
C LEU A 17 -26.48 -34.97 32.05
N SER A 18 -26.88 -34.66 30.81
CA SER A 18 -26.40 -33.46 30.08
C SER A 18 -27.10 -32.16 30.51
N PHE A 19 -28.26 -32.25 31.18
CA PHE A 19 -28.94 -31.08 31.77
C PHE A 19 -28.61 -30.81 33.26
N ARG A 20 -27.80 -31.66 33.94
CA ARG A 20 -27.45 -31.48 35.37
C ARG A 20 -25.99 -31.09 35.67
N TYR A 21 -25.17 -30.85 34.65
CA TYR A 21 -23.93 -30.09 34.82
C TYR A 21 -24.08 -28.72 34.14
N GLY A 22 -24.92 -27.88 34.76
CA GLY A 22 -24.89 -26.44 34.56
C GLY A 22 -23.61 -25.88 35.16
N ILE A 23 -22.50 -26.02 34.44
CA ILE A 23 -21.33 -25.19 34.64
C ILE A 23 -21.68 -23.86 33.99
N ASN A 24 -21.84 -22.82 34.82
CA ASN A 24 -21.76 -21.44 34.38
C ASN A 24 -20.45 -21.27 33.61
N VAL A 25 -20.53 -21.35 32.28
CA VAL A 25 -19.47 -20.84 31.42
C VAL A 25 -19.58 -19.33 31.53
N HIS A 26 -18.98 -18.78 32.59
CA HIS A 26 -18.33 -17.49 32.43
C HIS A 26 -17.51 -17.62 31.17
N ALA A 27 -17.82 -16.82 30.16
CA ALA A 27 -16.98 -16.62 29.00
C ALA A 27 -15.64 -16.06 29.50
N SER A 28 -14.79 -16.96 29.98
CA SER A 28 -13.38 -16.72 30.20
C SER A 28 -12.85 -16.29 28.86
N SER A 29 -12.36 -15.05 28.83
CA SER A 29 -11.59 -14.47 27.74
C SER A 29 -10.71 -15.56 27.15
N LYS A 30 -11.01 -15.98 25.91
CA LYS A 30 -10.03 -16.73 25.11
C LYS A 30 -8.73 -15.96 25.26
N ALA A 31 -7.71 -16.63 25.81
CA ALA A 31 -6.38 -16.10 25.87
C ALA A 31 -6.07 -15.49 24.50
N ASN A 32 -5.72 -14.21 24.48
CA ASN A 32 -5.11 -13.60 23.31
C ASN A 32 -3.86 -14.44 23.03
N ASP A 33 -3.90 -15.29 22.01
CA ASP A 33 -2.68 -15.84 21.44
C ASP A 33 -1.87 -14.63 20.98
N SER A 34 -0.92 -14.19 21.79
CA SER A 34 -0.04 -13.09 21.44
C SER A 34 0.68 -13.48 20.16
N ILE A 35 0.66 -12.58 19.20
CA ILE A 35 1.28 -12.85 17.91
C ILE A 35 2.79 -12.72 18.12
N VAL A 36 3.46 -13.89 18.19
CA VAL A 36 4.92 -13.94 18.38
C VAL A 36 5.59 -13.37 17.14
N GLN A 37 6.20 -12.21 17.31
CA GLN A 37 7.04 -11.58 16.31
C GLN A 37 8.50 -11.96 16.53
N LYS A 38 9.18 -12.39 15.47
CA LYS A 38 10.60 -12.73 15.50
C LYS A 38 11.38 -11.70 14.68
N PRO A 39 12.22 -10.85 15.29
CA PRO A 39 13.12 -9.97 14.56
C PRO A 39 14.04 -10.75 13.62
N THR A 40 14.51 -10.10 12.55
CA THR A 40 15.59 -10.66 11.73
C THR A 40 16.85 -10.88 12.55
N ASP A 41 17.67 -11.82 12.12
CA ASP A 41 18.94 -12.12 12.76
C ASP A 41 19.96 -11.02 12.42
N PRO A 42 20.91 -10.70 13.32
CA PRO A 42 22.04 -9.85 12.97
C PRO A 42 22.80 -10.40 11.75
N PRO A 43 23.09 -9.56 10.74
CA PRO A 43 23.78 -10.04 9.54
C PRO A 43 25.15 -10.64 9.83
N LYS A 44 25.48 -11.75 9.15
CA LYS A 44 26.78 -12.43 9.21
C LYS A 44 27.57 -12.26 7.92
N ASP A 45 27.62 -11.02 7.41
CA ASP A 45 28.16 -10.73 6.07
C ASP A 45 29.60 -11.25 5.92
N LYS A 46 29.83 -12.09 4.90
CA LYS A 46 31.13 -12.69 4.61
C LYS A 46 31.26 -13.10 3.14
N PRO A 47 32.47 -13.38 2.63
CA PRO A 47 32.63 -13.84 1.26
C PRO A 47 31.89 -15.16 1.02
N ILE A 48 31.24 -15.29 -0.13
CA ILE A 48 30.57 -16.54 -0.52
C ILE A 48 31.62 -17.49 -1.05
N GLN A 49 31.92 -18.54 -0.28
CA GLN A 49 32.83 -19.60 -0.66
C GLN A 49 32.11 -20.69 -1.45
N VAL A 50 32.72 -21.10 -2.56
CA VAL A 50 32.22 -22.15 -3.46
C VAL A 50 33.29 -23.19 -3.74
N VAL A 51 32.84 -24.41 -3.97
CA VAL A 51 33.63 -25.56 -4.42
C VAL A 51 33.24 -25.83 -5.87
N VAL A 52 34.18 -25.63 -6.79
CA VAL A 52 33.95 -25.85 -8.23
C VAL A 52 34.09 -27.34 -8.60
N SER A 53 33.80 -27.70 -9.84
CA SER A 53 33.65 -29.09 -10.27
C SER A 53 34.90 -29.99 -10.08
N ASP A 54 36.09 -29.40 -9.98
CA ASP A 54 37.35 -30.11 -9.74
C ASP A 54 37.72 -30.24 -8.24
N GLY A 55 36.86 -29.73 -7.34
CA GLY A 55 37.07 -29.71 -5.90
C GLY A 55 37.83 -28.49 -5.36
N GLY A 56 38.28 -27.59 -6.25
CA GLY A 56 38.94 -26.34 -5.85
C GLY A 56 37.99 -25.41 -5.09
N LYS A 57 38.52 -24.72 -4.08
CA LYS A 57 37.78 -23.76 -3.24
C LYS A 57 38.08 -22.33 -3.67
N PHE A 58 37.03 -21.58 -3.94
CA PHE A 58 37.07 -20.22 -4.46
C PHE A 58 36.00 -19.36 -3.81
N CYS A 59 35.96 -18.07 -4.16
CA CYS A 59 34.94 -17.15 -3.72
C CYS A 59 34.29 -16.42 -4.90
N TYR A 60 33.05 -16.00 -4.69
CA TYR A 60 32.41 -15.03 -5.59
C TYR A 60 33.01 -13.63 -5.43
N GLY A 61 33.37 -13.03 -6.56
CA GLY A 61 33.89 -11.70 -6.72
C GLY A 61 33.00 -10.86 -7.65
N PRO A 62 32.26 -9.87 -7.15
CA PRO A 62 31.59 -8.88 -8.00
C PRO A 62 32.61 -8.11 -8.85
N LEU A 63 32.39 -8.05 -10.17
CA LEU A 63 33.26 -7.37 -11.13
C LEU A 63 32.45 -6.50 -12.09
N PHE A 64 32.90 -5.27 -12.35
CA PHE A 64 32.35 -4.38 -13.37
C PHE A 64 33.33 -4.30 -14.54
N SER A 65 32.91 -4.75 -15.72
CA SER A 65 33.76 -4.81 -16.91
C SER A 65 32.93 -4.86 -18.18
N GLY A 66 33.46 -4.34 -19.30
CA GLY A 66 32.78 -4.42 -20.60
C GLY A 66 31.40 -3.74 -20.64
N GLY A 67 31.16 -2.75 -19.75
CA GLY A 67 29.90 -2.03 -19.65
C GLY A 67 28.82 -2.72 -18.81
N GLU A 68 29.16 -3.77 -18.07
CA GLU A 68 28.20 -4.53 -17.28
C GLU A 68 28.86 -5.14 -16.02
N SER A 69 28.03 -5.64 -15.11
CA SER A 69 28.44 -6.28 -13.85
C SER A 69 28.33 -7.80 -13.92
N TYR A 70 29.24 -8.51 -13.25
CA TYR A 70 29.29 -9.97 -13.24
C TYR A 70 29.64 -10.49 -11.85
N ILE A 71 29.35 -11.77 -11.63
CA ILE A 71 29.89 -12.54 -10.51
C ILE A 71 30.98 -13.46 -11.06
N GLN A 72 32.23 -13.20 -10.69
CA GLN A 72 33.37 -14.03 -11.07
C GLN A 72 33.73 -15.00 -9.93
N ILE A 73 34.16 -16.21 -10.25
CA ILE A 73 34.77 -17.15 -9.31
C ILE A 73 36.28 -16.92 -9.34
N GLN A 74 36.84 -16.57 -8.19
CA GLN A 74 38.25 -16.22 -8.06
C GLN A 74 38.80 -16.63 -6.69
N GLN A 75 40.11 -16.47 -6.48
CA GLN A 75 40.71 -16.79 -5.19
C GLN A 75 40.12 -15.92 -4.08
N CYS A 76 39.91 -16.48 -2.89
CA CYS A 76 39.19 -15.80 -1.80
C CYS A 76 39.90 -14.56 -1.25
N TRP A 77 41.19 -14.38 -1.53
CA TRP A 77 41.98 -13.21 -1.16
C TRP A 77 42.04 -12.13 -2.23
N GLU A 78 41.42 -12.34 -3.40
CA GLU A 78 41.40 -11.34 -4.47
C GLU A 78 40.64 -10.08 -4.05
N GLN A 79 41.10 -8.92 -4.53
CA GLN A 79 40.58 -7.61 -4.13
C GLN A 79 39.07 -7.42 -4.43
N HIS A 80 38.58 -8.07 -5.50
CA HIS A 80 37.17 -8.00 -5.88
C HIS A 80 36.26 -8.89 -5.02
N VAL A 81 36.80 -9.79 -4.18
CA VAL A 81 36.00 -10.57 -3.24
C VAL A 81 35.46 -9.64 -2.15
N LYS A 82 34.14 -9.64 -1.98
CA LYS A 82 33.43 -8.79 -1.01
C LYS A 82 32.54 -9.63 -0.11
N ASN A 83 32.25 -9.10 1.06
CA ASN A 83 31.26 -9.69 1.95
C ASN A 83 29.87 -9.59 1.32
N ALA A 84 29.13 -10.69 1.36
CA ALA A 84 27.77 -10.77 0.88
C ALA A 84 26.80 -11.06 2.03
N ARG A 85 25.55 -10.66 1.84
CA ARG A 85 24.43 -10.91 2.72
C ARG A 85 23.37 -11.75 2.02
N TYR A 86 22.75 -12.67 2.76
CA TYR A 86 21.54 -13.37 2.34
C TYR A 86 20.37 -13.02 3.25
N ASP A 87 19.51 -12.12 2.79
CA ASP A 87 18.53 -11.45 3.64
C ASP A 87 17.17 -12.12 3.72
N VAL A 88 16.32 -11.62 4.61
CA VAL A 88 14.95 -12.10 4.83
C VAL A 88 14.09 -12.15 3.56
N PHE A 89 14.40 -11.38 2.52
CA PHE A 89 13.69 -11.37 1.24
C PHE A 89 14.27 -12.33 0.21
N GLN A 90 15.19 -13.21 0.63
CA GLN A 90 15.90 -14.17 -0.22
C GLN A 90 16.84 -13.52 -1.24
N ARG A 91 17.35 -12.32 -0.97
CA ARG A 91 18.28 -11.64 -1.86
C ARG A 91 19.71 -11.92 -1.44
N ILE A 92 20.58 -12.14 -2.43
CA ILE A 92 22.03 -12.23 -2.23
C ILE A 92 22.62 -10.88 -2.63
N SER A 93 23.07 -10.11 -1.65
CA SER A 93 23.47 -8.71 -1.86
C SER A 93 24.91 -8.43 -1.45
N TYR A 94 25.56 -7.54 -2.20
CA TYR A 94 26.84 -6.92 -1.88
C TYR A 94 26.64 -5.43 -1.61
N TYR A 95 27.37 -4.90 -0.63
CA TYR A 95 27.44 -3.46 -0.40
C TYR A 95 28.69 -2.90 -1.08
N ILE A 96 28.50 -2.22 -2.22
CA ILE A 96 29.57 -1.75 -3.11
C ILE A 96 29.38 -0.24 -3.28
N GLU A 97 30.42 0.55 -3.01
CA GLU A 97 30.38 2.03 -3.14
C GLU A 97 29.13 2.67 -2.50
N ASN A 98 28.79 2.23 -1.29
CA ASN A 98 27.61 2.64 -0.54
C ASN A 98 26.24 2.31 -1.15
N THR A 99 26.20 1.34 -2.06
CA THR A 99 24.97 0.87 -2.71
C THR A 99 24.79 -0.63 -2.47
N TRP A 100 23.56 -1.05 -2.14
CA TRP A 100 23.22 -2.46 -2.08
C TRP A 100 22.88 -2.98 -3.48
N LEU A 101 23.72 -3.87 -3.98
CA LEU A 101 23.55 -4.53 -5.28
C LEU A 101 23.30 -6.01 -5.09
N CYS A 102 22.27 -6.54 -5.74
CA CYS A 102 21.78 -7.90 -5.62
C CYS A 102 22.11 -8.71 -6.87
N ILE A 103 22.51 -9.97 -6.68
CA ILE A 103 22.64 -10.93 -7.77
C ILE A 103 21.24 -11.09 -8.39
N THR A 104 21.14 -10.82 -9.68
CA THR A 104 19.88 -10.79 -10.43
C THR A 104 19.95 -11.79 -11.57
N ALA A 105 18.95 -12.67 -11.65
CA ALA A 105 18.82 -13.59 -12.75
C ALA A 105 18.52 -12.84 -14.07
N PRO A 106 19.12 -13.25 -15.19
CA PRO A 106 18.87 -12.63 -16.49
C PRO A 106 17.43 -12.87 -16.94
N GLU A 107 16.67 -11.78 -17.06
CA GLU A 107 15.25 -11.77 -17.44
C GLU A 107 14.99 -12.57 -18.74
N THR A 108 15.84 -12.38 -19.75
CA THR A 108 15.73 -13.06 -21.07
C THR A 108 15.80 -14.59 -20.98
N VAL A 109 16.48 -15.15 -19.98
CA VAL A 109 16.52 -16.60 -19.74
C VAL A 109 15.25 -17.07 -19.04
N ILE A 110 14.78 -16.31 -18.05
CA ILE A 110 13.55 -16.61 -17.31
C ILE A 110 12.32 -16.55 -18.22
N HIS A 111 12.28 -15.57 -19.14
CA HIS A 111 11.23 -15.41 -20.15
C HIS A 111 11.46 -16.18 -21.45
N THR A 112 12.42 -17.11 -21.45
CA THR A 112 12.61 -18.10 -22.53
C THR A 112 13.07 -17.55 -23.88
N GLU A 113 13.55 -16.31 -23.91
CA GLU A 113 14.11 -15.65 -25.10
C GLU A 113 15.53 -16.15 -25.41
N LYS A 114 16.31 -16.43 -24.35
CA LYS A 114 17.64 -17.04 -24.43
C LYS A 114 17.68 -18.37 -23.68
N ASN A 115 18.62 -19.23 -24.07
CA ASN A 115 18.84 -20.52 -23.39
C ASN A 115 19.69 -20.38 -22.13
N TRP A 116 20.65 -19.45 -22.14
CA TRP A 116 21.54 -19.17 -21.02
C TRP A 116 22.01 -17.72 -21.09
N ASP A 117 22.38 -17.16 -19.95
CA ASP A 117 23.05 -15.85 -19.86
C ASP A 117 23.70 -15.71 -18.47
N TYR A 118 24.63 -14.75 -18.34
CA TYR A 118 25.29 -14.45 -17.06
C TYR A 118 24.32 -13.82 -16.06
N VAL A 119 24.62 -13.99 -14.77
CA VAL A 119 23.94 -13.21 -13.72
C VAL A 119 24.66 -11.88 -13.54
N HIS A 120 23.87 -10.85 -13.26
CA HIS A 120 24.36 -9.48 -13.11
C HIS A 120 24.02 -8.92 -11.73
N LEU A 121 24.68 -7.83 -11.36
CA LEU A 121 24.34 -7.05 -10.18
C LEU A 121 23.39 -5.92 -10.56
N ARG A 122 22.29 -5.80 -9.83
CA ARG A 122 21.34 -4.69 -9.97
C ARG A 122 21.04 -4.12 -8.59
N PRO A 123 20.58 -2.86 -8.46
CA PRO A 123 20.17 -2.33 -7.17
C PRO A 123 19.15 -3.25 -6.50
N CYS A 124 19.40 -3.53 -5.22
CA CYS A 124 18.54 -4.41 -4.44
C CYS A 124 17.14 -3.82 -4.31
N THR A 125 16.12 -4.56 -4.72
CA THR A 125 14.72 -4.19 -4.54
C THR A 125 13.91 -5.35 -3.98
N ILE A 126 12.79 -5.05 -3.32
CA ILE A 126 11.96 -6.09 -2.67
C ILE A 126 10.82 -6.60 -3.56
N ASN A 127 10.57 -5.92 -4.68
CA ASN A 127 9.53 -6.27 -5.65
C ASN A 127 10.05 -6.97 -6.91
N ASP A 128 11.36 -7.13 -7.07
CA ASP A 128 11.95 -7.85 -8.21
C ASP A 128 12.11 -9.35 -7.89
N PRO A 129 11.32 -10.24 -8.51
CA PRO A 129 11.43 -11.67 -8.29
C PRO A 129 12.74 -12.27 -8.84
N LEU A 130 13.43 -11.61 -9.77
CA LEU A 130 14.70 -12.08 -10.36
C LEU A 130 15.88 -11.98 -9.38
N GLN A 131 15.73 -11.20 -8.30
CA GLN A 131 16.73 -11.05 -7.25
C GLN A 131 16.60 -12.10 -6.13
N ARG A 132 15.61 -12.99 -6.22
CA ARG A 132 15.32 -13.99 -5.19
C ARG A 132 15.96 -15.32 -5.49
N TRP A 133 16.72 -15.82 -4.52
CA TRP A 133 17.47 -17.06 -4.60
C TRP A 133 17.14 -17.98 -3.43
N ILE A 134 16.90 -19.26 -3.71
CA ILE A 134 16.74 -20.30 -2.69
C ILE A 134 17.95 -21.23 -2.71
N VAL A 135 18.23 -21.87 -1.57
CA VAL A 135 19.31 -22.84 -1.47
C VAL A 135 18.75 -24.26 -1.55
N LYS A 136 19.24 -25.06 -2.49
CA LYS A 136 18.97 -26.50 -2.60
C LYS A 136 20.26 -27.20 -2.99
N GLU A 137 20.53 -28.36 -2.38
CA GLU A 137 21.72 -29.17 -2.71
C GLU A 137 23.00 -28.33 -2.63
N ASN A 138 23.11 -27.54 -1.55
CA ASN A 138 24.19 -26.57 -1.31
C ASN A 138 24.47 -25.66 -2.52
N SER A 139 23.44 -25.27 -3.27
CA SER A 139 23.58 -24.41 -4.45
C SER A 139 22.48 -23.37 -4.48
N PHE A 140 22.74 -22.22 -5.10
CA PHE A 140 21.71 -21.23 -5.34
C PHE A 140 20.84 -21.60 -6.54
N TRP A 141 19.54 -21.41 -6.39
CA TRP A 141 18.55 -21.60 -7.42
C TRP A 141 17.65 -20.37 -7.47
N THR A 142 17.11 -20.07 -8.64
CA THR A 142 16.03 -19.09 -8.79
C THR A 142 14.87 -19.41 -7.84
N ALA A 143 14.09 -18.41 -7.42
CA ALA A 143 13.03 -18.59 -6.42
C ALA A 143 11.99 -19.68 -6.77
N ASP A 144 11.72 -19.89 -8.06
CA ASP A 144 10.85 -20.98 -8.55
C ASP A 144 11.51 -22.37 -8.49
N GLY A 145 12.80 -22.41 -8.19
CA GLY A 145 13.62 -23.60 -8.09
C GLY A 145 13.94 -24.28 -9.42
N ARG A 146 13.76 -23.60 -10.55
CA ARG A 146 13.95 -24.17 -11.89
C ARG A 146 15.39 -24.08 -12.38
N TYR A 147 16.08 -22.98 -12.11
CA TYR A 147 17.40 -22.72 -12.66
C TYR A 147 18.43 -22.61 -11.56
N ARG A 148 19.49 -23.41 -11.66
CA ARG A 148 20.64 -23.41 -10.74
C ARG A 148 21.65 -22.35 -11.20
N LEU A 149 22.22 -21.61 -10.25
CA LEU A 149 23.41 -20.80 -10.47
C LEU A 149 24.61 -21.72 -10.69
N LYS A 150 25.22 -21.61 -11.86
CA LYS A 150 26.38 -22.37 -12.33
C LYS A 150 27.49 -21.40 -12.71
N ASP A 151 28.64 -21.91 -13.14
CA ASP A 151 29.73 -21.07 -13.65
C ASP A 151 30.19 -21.49 -15.05
N THR A 152 30.59 -20.54 -15.89
CA THR A 152 31.24 -20.84 -17.16
C THR A 152 32.28 -19.77 -17.42
N ASN A 153 33.47 -20.17 -17.88
CA ASN A 153 34.63 -19.27 -17.97
C ASN A 153 34.91 -18.51 -16.67
N TRP A 154 34.67 -19.13 -15.51
CA TRP A 154 34.77 -18.52 -14.18
C TRP A 154 33.72 -17.44 -13.88
N TYR A 155 32.64 -17.32 -14.65
CA TYR A 155 31.55 -16.36 -14.41
C TYR A 155 30.23 -17.05 -14.09
N GLY A 156 29.50 -16.52 -13.12
CA GLY A 156 28.19 -17.01 -12.71
C GLY A 156 27.14 -16.84 -13.81
N TYR A 157 26.39 -17.90 -14.10
CA TYR A 157 25.35 -17.91 -15.12
C TYR A 157 24.20 -18.85 -14.75
N ILE A 158 23.07 -18.70 -15.43
CA ILE A 158 21.98 -19.68 -15.40
C ILE A 158 21.69 -20.20 -16.81
N SER A 159 21.18 -21.43 -16.90
CA SER A 159 20.77 -22.04 -18.16
C SER A 159 19.48 -22.85 -18.01
N ARG A 160 18.68 -22.85 -19.08
CA ARG A 160 17.50 -23.69 -19.23
C ARG A 160 17.83 -25.15 -19.56
N ASN A 161 19.05 -25.42 -20.06
CA ASN A 161 19.49 -26.78 -20.31
C ASN A 161 20.11 -27.37 -19.04
N SER A 162 19.42 -28.35 -18.47
CA SER A 162 19.88 -29.05 -17.26
C SER A 162 21.21 -29.77 -17.47
N LYS A 163 21.54 -30.15 -18.72
CA LYS A 163 22.81 -30.81 -19.09
C LYS A 163 24.00 -29.87 -19.23
N ASP A 164 23.81 -28.56 -19.19
CA ASP A 164 24.94 -27.63 -19.29
C ASP A 164 25.87 -27.81 -18.08
N ASN A 165 27.18 -27.91 -18.34
CA ASN A 165 28.21 -28.32 -17.38
C ASN A 165 28.57 -27.21 -16.37
N TYR A 166 29.51 -27.54 -15.47
CA TYR A 166 30.12 -26.67 -14.45
C TYR A 166 29.16 -26.26 -13.32
N ASN A 167 28.68 -27.28 -12.62
CA ASN A 167 28.06 -27.10 -11.33
C ASN A 167 29.14 -26.81 -10.28
N HIS A 168 28.94 -25.76 -9.50
CA HIS A 168 29.64 -25.54 -8.24
C HIS A 168 28.64 -25.60 -7.07
N THR A 169 29.15 -25.85 -5.87
CA THR A 169 28.37 -25.86 -4.63
C THR A 169 28.95 -24.87 -3.63
N LEU A 170 28.15 -24.44 -2.67
CA LEU A 170 28.60 -23.68 -1.51
C LEU A 170 29.49 -24.56 -0.64
N ASP A 171 30.59 -24.00 -0.15
CA ASP A 171 31.44 -24.66 0.83
C ASP A 171 30.67 -24.86 2.15
N PRO A 172 30.85 -25.97 2.89
CA PRO A 172 30.17 -26.22 4.16
C PRO A 172 30.34 -25.10 5.21
N SER A 173 31.41 -24.30 5.11
CA SER A 173 31.57 -23.11 5.94
C SER A 173 30.43 -22.09 5.78
N MET A 174 29.62 -22.17 4.72
CA MET A 174 28.49 -21.27 4.46
C MET A 174 27.20 -21.65 5.22
N ASP A 175 27.12 -22.80 5.89
CA ASP A 175 25.88 -23.31 6.50
C ASP A 175 25.23 -22.31 7.46
N ASP A 176 25.99 -21.76 8.41
CA ASP A 176 25.51 -20.77 9.37
C ASP A 176 25.06 -19.45 8.70
N TRP A 177 25.73 -19.05 7.62
CA TRP A 177 25.35 -17.86 6.84
C TRP A 177 24.04 -18.09 6.08
N ILE A 178 23.84 -19.30 5.53
CA ILE A 178 22.60 -19.68 4.83
C ILE A 178 21.41 -19.72 5.81
N GLN A 179 21.65 -20.21 7.03
CA GLN A 179 20.62 -20.31 8.08
C GLN A 179 20.27 -18.95 8.71
N THR A 180 21.18 -17.98 8.65
CA THR A 180 20.96 -16.62 9.17
C THR A 180 19.93 -15.88 8.34
N ILE A 181 18.81 -15.49 8.94
CA ILE A 181 17.75 -14.70 8.28
C ILE A 181 18.04 -13.23 8.53
N ALA A 182 19.03 -12.73 7.80
CA ALA A 182 19.62 -11.43 8.05
C ALA A 182 18.64 -10.27 7.79
N THR A 183 18.78 -9.21 8.58
CA THR A 183 18.17 -7.89 8.31
C THR A 183 18.53 -7.42 6.91
N PRO A 184 17.56 -7.01 6.06
CA PRO A 184 17.83 -6.56 4.71
C PRO A 184 18.71 -5.29 4.70
N GLY A 185 19.46 -5.08 3.62
CA GLY A 185 20.28 -3.89 3.45
C GLY A 185 19.46 -2.62 3.16
N ASN A 186 18.40 -2.77 2.39
CA ASN A 186 17.41 -1.74 2.07
C ASN A 186 16.04 -2.39 1.76
N ILE A 187 15.03 -1.55 1.54
CA ILE A 187 13.66 -1.96 1.13
C ILE A 187 13.20 -1.22 -0.15
N SER A 188 14.15 -0.96 -1.06
CA SER A 188 13.87 -0.19 -2.28
C SER A 188 12.86 -0.89 -3.20
N ILE A 189 12.12 -0.09 -3.97
CA ILE A 189 11.12 -0.51 -4.95
C ILE A 189 11.60 -0.12 -6.34
N GLN A 190 11.67 -1.08 -7.25
CA GLN A 190 11.86 -0.80 -8.68
C GLN A 190 10.51 -0.37 -9.28
N THR A 191 10.53 0.72 -10.02
CA THR A 191 9.37 1.31 -10.71
C THR A 191 9.83 2.02 -11.97
N SER A 192 8.89 2.58 -12.72
CA SER A 192 9.11 3.63 -13.68
C SER A 192 8.29 4.87 -13.31
N ILE A 193 8.66 6.04 -13.85
CA ILE A 193 7.87 7.27 -13.76
C ILE A 193 7.59 7.71 -15.18
N SER A 194 6.31 7.76 -15.55
CA SER A 194 5.89 8.12 -16.90
C SER A 194 4.89 9.26 -16.90
N TRP A 195 4.74 9.90 -18.04
CA TRP A 195 3.71 10.92 -18.29
C TRP A 195 3.12 10.68 -19.67
N ASN A 196 1.89 11.15 -19.83
CA ASN A 196 1.09 10.93 -21.02
C ASN A 196 0.96 12.23 -21.82
N LEU A 197 1.16 12.16 -23.13
CA LEU A 197 1.02 13.25 -24.08
C LEU A 197 -0.16 12.96 -25.02
N GLN A 198 -1.17 13.82 -24.97
CA GLN A 198 -2.28 13.77 -25.91
C GLN A 198 -1.83 14.30 -27.29
N THR A 199 -1.89 13.46 -28.32
CA THR A 199 -1.61 13.82 -29.71
C THR A 199 -2.85 13.62 -30.58
N THR A 200 -2.78 13.98 -31.86
CA THR A 200 -3.84 13.72 -32.84
C THR A 200 -4.03 12.23 -33.14
N GLU A 201 -3.00 11.41 -32.89
CA GLU A 201 -2.98 9.97 -33.16
C GLU A 201 -3.38 9.13 -31.93
N GLY A 202 -3.51 9.77 -30.76
CA GLY A 202 -3.90 9.12 -29.52
C GLY A 202 -3.10 9.64 -28.33
N ASN A 203 -3.05 8.83 -27.28
CA ASN A 203 -2.27 9.15 -26.09
C ASN A 203 -0.92 8.42 -26.14
N GLU A 204 0.18 9.19 -26.18
CA GLU A 204 1.53 8.63 -26.17
C GLU A 204 2.13 8.67 -24.76
N ARG A 205 2.83 7.61 -24.36
CA ARG A 205 3.49 7.52 -23.05
C ARG A 205 5.00 7.72 -23.16
N TYR A 206 5.53 8.54 -22.26
CA TYR A 206 6.94 8.85 -22.15
C TYR A 206 7.43 8.59 -20.73
N PHE A 207 8.62 8.01 -20.58
CA PHE A 207 9.23 7.65 -19.30
C PHE A 207 10.39 8.60 -19.00
N ILE A 208 10.45 9.09 -17.76
CA ILE A 208 11.51 9.97 -17.31
C ILE A 208 12.81 9.17 -17.18
N HIS A 209 13.89 9.72 -17.73
CA HIS A 209 15.25 9.26 -17.53
C HIS A 209 16.17 10.45 -17.20
N TRP A 210 17.45 10.18 -17.01
CA TRP A 210 18.43 11.22 -16.68
C TRP A 210 18.59 12.15 -17.88
N GLY A 211 18.23 13.43 -17.70
CA GLY A 211 18.33 14.42 -18.76
C GLY A 211 17.18 14.47 -19.78
N GLY A 212 16.10 13.70 -19.62
CA GLY A 212 14.97 13.75 -20.56
C GLY A 212 13.85 12.76 -20.30
N SER A 213 13.02 12.55 -21.32
CA SER A 213 12.04 11.47 -21.36
C SER A 213 12.07 10.78 -22.73
N ASP A 214 11.80 9.48 -22.76
CA ASP A 214 11.76 8.69 -24.00
C ASP A 214 10.61 7.67 -24.01
N LYS A 215 10.43 6.93 -25.11
CA LYS A 215 9.35 5.94 -25.25
C LYS A 215 9.67 4.59 -24.57
N ASN A 216 10.93 4.32 -24.28
CA ASN A 216 11.36 3.10 -23.62
C ASN A 216 11.17 3.22 -22.11
N THR A 217 10.78 2.14 -21.47
CA THR A 217 10.69 2.13 -20.01
C THR A 217 12.08 2.26 -19.41
N THR A 218 12.27 3.26 -18.56
CA THR A 218 13.51 3.46 -17.81
C THR A 218 13.29 3.04 -16.34
N PRO A 219 14.07 2.09 -15.80
CA PRO A 219 13.99 1.71 -14.40
C PRO A 219 14.42 2.86 -13.47
N ILE A 220 13.57 3.14 -12.49
CA ILE A 220 13.82 4.03 -11.35
C ILE A 220 13.75 3.20 -10.07
N TYR A 221 14.70 3.43 -9.17
CA TYR A 221 14.77 2.79 -7.87
C TYR A 221 14.34 3.80 -6.81
N TYR A 222 13.15 3.58 -6.24
CA TYR A 222 12.64 4.34 -5.12
C TYR A 222 13.11 3.72 -3.80
N ASN A 223 13.86 4.45 -2.98
CA ASN A 223 14.22 3.99 -1.63
C ASN A 223 13.31 4.69 -0.59
N PRO A 224 12.39 3.97 0.07
CA PRO A 224 11.46 4.57 1.03
C PRO A 224 12.10 5.20 2.27
N GLU A 225 13.32 4.78 2.64
CA GLU A 225 14.03 5.28 3.82
C GLU A 225 14.70 6.63 3.55
N SER A 226 15.20 6.84 2.33
CA SER A 226 15.85 8.08 1.90
C SER A 226 14.94 8.99 1.07
N GLY A 227 13.84 8.48 0.52
CA GLY A 227 13.01 9.17 -0.47
C GLY A 227 13.70 9.36 -1.82
N HIS A 228 14.84 8.70 -2.07
CA HIS A 228 15.56 8.81 -3.34
C HIS A 228 14.75 8.22 -4.49
N LEU A 229 14.76 8.92 -5.64
CA LEU A 229 14.39 8.40 -6.95
C LEU A 229 15.67 8.33 -7.79
N ALA A 230 16.18 7.13 -8.02
CA ALA A 230 17.50 6.92 -8.61
C ALA A 230 17.48 6.14 -9.92
N GLN A 231 18.42 6.47 -10.82
CA GLN A 231 18.81 5.60 -11.94
C GLN A 231 20.13 4.92 -11.63
N TYR A 232 20.32 3.76 -12.23
CA TYR A 232 21.50 2.93 -12.04
C TYR A 232 22.37 2.93 -13.29
N ASP A 233 23.67 3.14 -13.11
CA ASP A 233 24.66 2.97 -14.16
C ASP A 233 25.33 1.59 -14.02
N PRO A 234 25.04 0.63 -14.92
CA PRO A 234 25.64 -0.72 -14.86
C PRO A 234 27.14 -0.73 -15.15
N VAL A 235 27.69 0.33 -15.76
CA VAL A 235 29.13 0.42 -16.05
C VAL A 235 29.93 0.67 -14.78
N SER A 236 29.46 1.60 -13.94
CA SER A 236 30.14 2.00 -12.71
C SER A 236 29.59 1.33 -11.45
N GLY A 237 28.37 0.79 -11.51
CA GLY A 237 27.66 0.26 -10.35
C GLY A 237 27.08 1.34 -9.43
N LEU A 238 27.00 2.59 -9.89
CA LEU A 238 26.60 3.74 -9.08
C LEU A 238 25.14 4.15 -9.30
N LEU A 239 24.57 4.81 -8.28
CA LEU A 239 23.24 5.40 -8.33
C LEU A 239 23.33 6.91 -8.58
N TYR A 240 22.45 7.40 -9.47
CA TYR A 240 22.24 8.81 -9.74
C TYR A 240 20.82 9.19 -9.33
N CYS A 241 20.69 9.98 -8.28
CA CYS A 241 19.41 10.43 -7.74
C CYS A 241 18.97 11.76 -8.35
N MET A 242 17.65 11.94 -8.43
CA MET A 242 17.02 13.20 -8.79
C MET A 242 17.07 14.19 -7.60
N TYR A 243 17.63 15.38 -7.80
CA TYR A 243 17.71 16.47 -6.81
C TYR A 243 16.83 17.64 -7.25
N SER A 244 16.00 18.14 -6.34
CA SER A 244 15.31 19.42 -6.49
C SER A 244 16.27 20.60 -6.32
N GLN A 245 16.13 21.62 -7.16
CA GLN A 245 16.96 22.83 -7.12
C GLN A 245 16.17 24.14 -7.03
N VAL A 246 14.90 24.08 -6.60
CA VAL A 246 13.98 25.24 -6.60
C VAL A 246 14.54 26.43 -5.81
N GLY A 247 15.05 26.19 -4.59
CA GLY A 247 15.64 27.24 -3.76
C GLY A 247 14.71 28.44 -3.54
N SER A 248 15.23 29.65 -3.79
CA SER A 248 14.46 30.89 -3.72
C SER A 248 13.58 31.13 -4.96
N SER A 249 13.90 30.52 -6.10
CA SER A 249 13.15 30.64 -7.36
C SER A 249 11.74 30.05 -7.28
N ASN A 250 10.91 30.32 -8.28
CA ASN A 250 9.57 29.71 -8.38
C ASN A 250 9.61 28.27 -8.89
N TRP A 251 10.61 27.95 -9.69
CA TRP A 251 10.88 26.64 -10.25
C TRP A 251 12.36 26.51 -10.59
N ASN A 252 12.85 25.28 -10.77
CA ASN A 252 14.17 25.01 -11.34
C ASN A 252 14.25 23.57 -11.87
N TRP A 253 15.15 23.33 -12.82
CA TRP A 253 15.43 21.99 -13.35
C TRP A 253 15.87 21.04 -12.25
N VAL A 254 15.53 19.75 -12.37
CA VAL A 254 16.10 18.73 -11.50
C VAL A 254 17.54 18.45 -11.91
N LYS A 255 18.39 18.16 -10.94
CA LYS A 255 19.77 17.70 -11.17
C LYS A 255 19.86 16.22 -10.88
N TRP A 256 20.47 15.46 -11.78
CA TRP A 256 20.86 14.08 -11.51
C TRP A 256 22.28 14.07 -10.96
N ALA A 257 22.50 13.46 -9.79
CA ALA A 257 23.81 13.42 -9.15
C ALA A 257 24.01 12.13 -8.35
N LEU A 258 25.28 11.77 -8.15
CA LEU A 258 25.65 10.58 -7.38
C LEU A 258 25.00 10.59 -5.99
N CYS A 259 24.47 9.44 -5.62
CA CYS A 259 23.85 9.19 -4.32
C CYS A 259 24.14 7.76 -3.84
N SER A 260 23.64 7.43 -2.65
CA SER A 260 23.84 6.12 -2.02
C SER A 260 22.57 5.65 -1.33
N ASP A 261 22.58 4.42 -0.82
CA ASP A 261 21.50 3.87 0.02
C ASP A 261 21.54 4.39 1.47
N THR A 262 22.49 5.27 1.80
CA THR A 262 22.58 5.86 3.15
C THR A 262 21.35 6.69 3.45
N ALA A 263 20.81 6.55 4.66
CA ALA A 263 19.70 7.37 5.13
C ALA A 263 20.06 8.87 5.09
N ILE A 264 19.13 9.67 4.58
CA ILE A 264 19.25 11.14 4.53
C ILE A 264 18.12 11.77 5.34
N SER A 265 18.33 13.03 5.74
CA SER A 265 17.24 13.82 6.32
C SER A 265 16.11 14.00 5.31
N LYS A 266 14.85 13.97 5.77
CA LYS A 266 13.68 14.33 4.95
C LYS A 266 13.73 15.78 4.43
N ASN A 267 14.60 16.63 4.98
CA ASN A 267 14.85 18.00 4.50
C ASN A 267 15.93 18.09 3.41
N ASN A 268 16.41 16.96 2.88
CA ASN A 268 17.43 16.91 1.84
C ASN A 268 16.80 17.12 0.45
N PRO A 269 17.43 17.89 -0.46
CA PRO A 269 16.91 18.10 -1.82
C PRO A 269 16.75 16.86 -2.71
N ALA A 270 17.32 15.71 -2.34
CA ALA A 270 17.11 14.42 -3.03
C ALA A 270 15.89 13.63 -2.51
N PHE A 271 15.23 14.09 -1.46
CA PHE A 271 14.03 13.45 -0.93
C PHE A 271 12.81 13.80 -1.78
N TRP A 272 12.12 12.76 -2.26
CA TRP A 272 10.85 12.86 -2.98
C TRP A 272 9.77 12.02 -2.29
N ASN A 273 8.56 12.58 -2.29
CA ASN A 273 7.36 11.96 -1.77
C ASN A 273 6.47 11.48 -2.95
N VAL A 274 6.11 10.20 -2.93
CA VAL A 274 5.33 9.50 -3.96
C VAL A 274 3.95 9.04 -3.47
N PHE A 275 3.56 9.38 -2.24
CA PHE A 275 2.31 8.88 -1.62
C PHE A 275 1.02 9.44 -2.24
N PHE A 276 1.13 10.32 -3.23
CA PHE A 276 -0.01 10.88 -3.97
C PHE A 276 -0.17 10.25 -5.34
N GLU A 277 0.40 9.08 -5.61
CA GLU A 277 0.18 8.34 -6.85
C GLU A 277 -1.11 7.49 -6.80
N THR A 278 -1.84 7.48 -7.92
CA THR A 278 -3.05 6.65 -8.12
C THR A 278 -2.96 5.93 -9.46
N ASP A 279 -3.87 4.99 -9.72
CA ASP A 279 -4.02 4.34 -11.03
C ASP A 279 -4.44 5.31 -12.15
N GLU A 280 -5.11 6.40 -11.79
CA GLU A 280 -5.40 7.53 -12.67
C GLU A 280 -4.24 8.53 -12.78
N GLY A 281 -3.15 8.23 -12.08
CA GLY A 281 -1.93 9.01 -11.99
C GLY A 281 -1.97 10.13 -10.96
N GLY A 282 -0.79 10.48 -10.44
CA GLY A 282 -0.64 11.35 -9.29
C GLY A 282 0.42 12.40 -9.41
N MET A 283 0.87 12.86 -8.25
CA MET A 283 1.86 13.91 -8.10
C MET A 283 3.01 13.44 -7.22
N ILE A 284 4.22 13.81 -7.64
CA ILE A 284 5.45 13.59 -6.87
C ILE A 284 5.92 14.96 -6.37
N THR A 285 6.18 15.07 -5.07
CA THR A 285 6.63 16.33 -4.45
C THR A 285 8.00 16.20 -3.82
N ASP A 286 8.80 17.24 -3.88
CA ASP A 286 10.09 17.26 -3.19
C ASP A 286 9.94 17.48 -1.67
N TYR A 287 11.08 17.48 -0.97
CA TYR A 287 11.23 17.76 0.45
C TYR A 287 10.58 19.05 1.00
N LYS A 288 10.20 20.00 0.13
CA LYS A 288 9.53 21.27 0.47
C LYS A 288 8.11 21.35 -0.08
N GLY A 289 7.58 20.27 -0.64
CA GLY A 289 6.27 20.25 -1.27
C GLY A 289 6.24 20.94 -2.65
N ASN A 290 7.39 21.14 -3.31
CA ASN A 290 7.41 21.57 -4.71
C ASN A 290 7.09 20.38 -5.61
N PHE A 291 6.34 20.61 -6.68
CA PHE A 291 5.85 19.56 -7.56
C PHE A 291 6.86 19.23 -8.64
N LEU A 292 7.09 17.94 -8.86
CA LEU A 292 7.73 17.45 -10.06
C LEU A 292 6.86 17.79 -11.28
N ARG A 293 7.52 18.20 -12.37
CA ARG A 293 6.92 18.62 -13.62
C ARG A 293 7.79 18.21 -14.78
N VAL A 294 7.18 18.07 -15.95
CA VAL A 294 7.86 17.92 -17.23
C VAL A 294 7.27 18.89 -18.24
N THR A 295 8.11 19.46 -19.11
CA THR A 295 7.61 20.24 -20.24
C THR A 295 7.17 19.31 -21.36
N THR A 296 6.04 19.62 -22.00
CA THR A 296 5.48 18.74 -23.05
C THR A 296 5.75 19.26 -24.46
N LYS A 297 6.44 20.40 -24.58
CA LYS A 297 6.81 21.09 -25.84
C LYS A 297 8.13 21.86 -25.66
N GLY A 298 8.67 22.36 -26.77
CA GLY A 298 9.85 23.24 -26.77
C GLY A 298 11.19 22.50 -26.73
N SER A 299 12.29 23.25 -26.61
CA SER A 299 13.65 22.70 -26.69
C SER A 299 14.06 21.83 -25.51
N ASN A 300 13.39 21.98 -24.36
CA ASN A 300 13.60 21.18 -23.15
C ASN A 300 12.48 20.16 -22.94
N TRP A 301 11.81 19.76 -24.03
CA TRP A 301 10.74 18.77 -24.03
C TRP A 301 11.16 17.51 -23.27
N GLY A 302 10.28 17.00 -22.42
CA GLY A 302 10.50 15.78 -21.63
C GLY A 302 11.51 15.93 -20.48
N VAL A 303 12.13 17.10 -20.28
CA VAL A 303 13.06 17.34 -19.17
C VAL A 303 12.28 17.65 -17.89
N ALA A 304 12.63 16.96 -16.81
CA ALA A 304 12.00 17.14 -15.51
C ALA A 304 12.50 18.38 -14.76
N TYR A 305 11.60 19.06 -14.06
CA TYR A 305 11.87 20.20 -13.18
C TYR A 305 10.94 20.19 -11.98
N ALA A 306 11.26 20.99 -10.95
CA ALA A 306 10.40 21.16 -9.78
C ALA A 306 9.86 22.59 -9.72
N ALA A 307 8.62 22.78 -9.25
CA ALA A 307 7.99 24.08 -9.14
C ALA A 307 7.16 24.26 -7.86
N LYS A 308 7.14 25.48 -7.32
CA LYS A 308 6.35 25.82 -6.14
C LYS A 308 4.85 25.69 -6.43
N PRO A 309 4.03 25.25 -5.44
CA PRO A 309 2.57 25.22 -5.56
C PRO A 309 1.97 26.54 -6.09
N SER A 310 2.46 27.68 -5.58
CA SER A 310 1.98 29.01 -5.93
C SER A 310 2.32 29.47 -7.36
N TYR A 311 3.17 28.72 -8.07
CA TYR A 311 3.57 29.02 -9.44
C TYR A 311 2.83 28.17 -10.48
N LEU A 312 2.20 27.05 -10.10
CA LEU A 312 1.65 26.08 -11.05
C LEU A 312 0.59 26.67 -11.99
N GLU A 313 -0.30 27.53 -11.47
CA GLU A 313 -1.34 28.20 -12.27
C GLU A 313 -0.74 29.19 -13.30
N LYS A 314 0.43 29.75 -12.99
CA LYS A 314 1.14 30.70 -13.85
C LYS A 314 2.07 30.00 -14.84
N ASP A 315 2.45 28.77 -14.53
CA ASP A 315 3.38 27.96 -15.29
C ASP A 315 2.69 27.27 -16.48
N THR A 316 2.38 28.08 -17.50
CA THR A 316 1.69 27.65 -18.72
C THR A 316 2.64 27.48 -19.92
N THR A 317 3.88 27.95 -19.79
CA THR A 317 4.90 27.91 -20.84
C THR A 317 5.27 26.47 -21.19
N HIS A 318 5.20 26.11 -22.48
CA HIS A 318 5.47 24.74 -22.97
C HIS A 318 4.50 23.66 -22.45
N SER A 319 3.29 24.06 -22.03
CA SER A 319 2.20 23.15 -21.69
C SER A 319 2.60 22.04 -20.69
N PRO A 320 3.20 22.37 -19.54
CA PRO A 320 3.78 21.38 -18.64
C PRO A 320 2.73 20.50 -17.97
N THR A 321 3.15 19.32 -17.50
CA THR A 321 2.32 18.42 -16.70
C THR A 321 3.02 18.01 -15.41
N SER A 322 2.23 17.85 -14.34
CA SER A 322 2.62 17.22 -13.06
C SER A 322 1.93 15.88 -12.85
N LEU A 323 1.21 15.38 -13.87
CA LEU A 323 0.48 14.13 -13.79
C LEU A 323 1.39 12.98 -14.23
N PHE A 324 1.85 12.19 -13.27
CA PHE A 324 2.67 11.02 -13.53
C PHE A 324 1.87 9.73 -13.38
N VAL A 325 2.34 8.70 -14.06
CA VAL A 325 1.86 7.33 -13.93
C VAL A 325 3.06 6.47 -13.57
N VAL A 326 2.91 5.69 -12.50
CA VAL A 326 3.94 4.81 -11.95
C VAL A 326 3.51 3.36 -12.06
N ASP A 327 4.46 2.45 -11.84
CA ASP A 327 4.16 1.01 -11.89
C ASP A 327 3.29 0.59 -10.71
N ARG A 328 2.55 -0.50 -10.91
CA ARG A 328 1.68 -1.07 -9.87
C ARG A 328 2.43 -1.38 -8.57
N SER A 329 3.70 -1.78 -8.64
CA SER A 329 4.54 -2.04 -7.46
C SER A 329 4.67 -0.80 -6.56
N LEU A 330 4.81 0.39 -7.13
CA LEU A 330 4.89 1.61 -6.31
C LEU A 330 3.53 1.97 -5.72
N LEU A 331 2.43 1.79 -6.47
CA LEU A 331 1.07 1.98 -5.94
C LEU A 331 0.74 0.99 -4.81
N ASP A 332 1.17 -0.26 -4.93
CA ASP A 332 1.04 -1.27 -3.89
C ASP A 332 1.86 -0.87 -2.65
N TRP A 333 3.06 -0.32 -2.84
CA TRP A 333 3.88 0.18 -1.75
C TRP A 333 3.23 1.35 -0.99
N THR A 334 2.67 2.33 -1.70
CA THR A 334 1.99 3.47 -1.07
C THR A 334 0.75 3.04 -0.31
N ARG A 335 -0.05 2.11 -0.87
CA ARG A 335 -1.19 1.50 -0.18
C ARG A 335 -0.77 0.73 1.06
N TYR A 336 0.27 -0.10 0.97
CA TYR A 336 0.80 -0.85 2.12
C TYR A 336 1.24 0.11 3.23
N THR A 337 1.97 1.15 2.87
CA THR A 337 2.42 2.16 3.84
C THR A 337 1.23 2.83 4.53
N ALA A 338 0.22 3.27 3.77
CA ALA A 338 -0.98 3.86 4.34
C ALA A 338 -1.74 2.87 5.26
N SER A 339 -1.82 1.59 4.87
CA SER A 339 -2.43 0.53 5.69
C SER A 339 -1.70 0.36 7.02
N ASN A 340 -0.36 0.32 6.99
CA ASN A 340 0.49 0.16 8.16
C ASN A 340 0.42 1.36 9.11
N LEU A 341 0.42 2.58 8.56
CA LEU A 341 0.22 3.82 9.32
C LEU A 341 -1.17 3.87 9.96
N GLY A 342 -2.19 3.43 9.23
CA GLY A 342 -3.56 3.38 9.70
C GLY A 342 -3.89 2.20 10.59
N LYS A 343 -2.97 1.26 10.82
CA LYS A 343 -3.27 0.00 11.52
C LYS A 343 -4.47 -0.74 10.92
N THR A 344 -4.49 -0.83 9.59
CA THR A 344 -5.53 -1.49 8.78
C THR A 344 -4.98 -2.65 7.93
N ASP A 345 -3.74 -3.08 8.19
CA ASP A 345 -3.11 -4.18 7.47
C ASP A 345 -3.92 -5.47 7.61
N ARG A 346 -3.92 -6.27 6.55
CA ARG A 346 -4.64 -7.54 6.54
C ARG A 346 -3.86 -8.65 7.23
N TYR A 347 -2.54 -8.67 7.04
CA TYR A 347 -1.65 -9.72 7.53
C TYR A 347 -0.53 -9.09 8.34
N CYS A 348 -0.29 -9.62 9.54
CA CYS A 348 0.90 -9.25 10.31
C CYS A 348 1.11 -10.21 11.50
N PRO A 349 2.26 -10.89 11.63
CA PRO A 349 3.37 -10.93 10.68
C PRO A 349 2.92 -11.50 9.32
N ALA A 350 3.62 -11.11 8.26
CA ALA A 350 3.42 -11.67 6.93
C ALA A 350 3.62 -13.21 6.95
N GLY A 351 2.85 -13.93 6.12
CA GLY A 351 2.90 -15.39 6.00
C GLY A 351 1.91 -16.18 6.87
N ASN A 352 1.19 -15.57 7.81
CA ASN A 352 0.21 -16.27 8.67
C ASN A 352 -1.15 -16.52 7.97
N GLN A 353 -1.16 -17.34 6.91
CA GLN A 353 -2.38 -17.69 6.16
C GLN A 353 -3.36 -18.59 6.95
N GLU A 354 -2.88 -19.36 7.93
CA GLU A 354 -3.66 -20.44 8.57
C GLU A 354 -4.74 -19.96 9.53
N SER A 355 -4.51 -18.82 10.17
CA SER A 355 -5.54 -18.17 10.99
C SER A 355 -6.75 -17.69 10.15
N LEU A 356 -6.61 -17.60 8.82
CA LEU A 356 -7.61 -17.05 7.90
C LEU A 356 -8.31 -18.10 7.02
N ILE A 357 -7.75 -19.29 6.80
CA ILE A 357 -8.51 -20.40 6.18
C ILE A 357 -9.75 -20.73 7.02
N HIS A 358 -9.65 -20.60 8.36
CA HIS A 358 -10.76 -20.79 9.30
C HIS A 358 -11.59 -19.51 9.56
N LYS A 359 -11.15 -18.35 9.06
CA LYS A 359 -11.90 -17.07 9.09
C LYS A 359 -12.11 -16.61 7.67
N LYS A 360 -12.98 -17.33 6.94
CA LYS A 360 -13.49 -16.92 5.63
C LYS A 360 -14.29 -15.63 5.83
N ILE A 361 -13.61 -14.49 5.84
CA ILE A 361 -14.28 -13.22 6.06
C ILE A 361 -15.04 -12.93 4.76
N LYS A 362 -16.36 -13.00 4.81
CA LYS A 362 -17.23 -12.38 3.80
C LYS A 362 -17.14 -10.87 4.05
N ARG A 363 -16.50 -10.13 3.14
CA ARG A 363 -16.00 -8.75 3.34
C ARG A 363 -16.68 -7.72 2.46
N THR A 364 -17.97 -7.93 2.24
CA THR A 364 -18.93 -6.92 1.82
C THR A 364 -20.14 -7.09 2.71
N LEU A 365 -20.89 -6.02 2.98
CA LEU A 365 -22.12 -6.13 3.75
C LEU A 365 -23.01 -7.15 3.06
N PRO A 366 -23.54 -8.16 3.79
CA PRO A 366 -24.35 -9.18 3.16
C PRO A 366 -25.63 -8.55 2.58
N SER A 367 -26.21 -9.18 1.56
CA SER A 367 -27.36 -8.62 0.83
C SER A 367 -28.60 -8.40 1.70
N ASP A 368 -28.68 -9.07 2.84
CA ASP A 368 -29.73 -8.97 3.84
C ASP A 368 -29.38 -8.00 4.99
N PHE A 369 -28.24 -7.32 4.94
CA PHE A 369 -27.85 -6.35 5.97
C PHE A 369 -28.85 -5.19 6.04
N GLN A 370 -29.26 -4.89 7.28
CA GLN A 370 -30.11 -3.77 7.64
C GLN A 370 -29.54 -3.07 8.86
N LEU A 371 -29.77 -1.76 8.98
CA LEU A 371 -29.39 -1.01 10.17
C LEU A 371 -30.35 -1.37 11.31
N THR A 372 -29.82 -2.00 12.34
CA THR A 372 -30.54 -2.24 13.61
C THR A 372 -30.54 -0.96 14.45
N GLU A 373 -31.35 -0.91 15.50
CA GLU A 373 -31.38 0.22 16.44
C GLU A 373 -30.01 0.49 17.08
N GLU A 374 -29.24 -0.56 17.38
CA GLU A 374 -27.88 -0.42 17.91
C GLU A 374 -26.96 0.24 16.88
N TRP A 375 -27.09 -0.12 15.60
CA TRP A 375 -26.32 0.52 14.53
C TRP A 375 -26.73 1.98 14.34
N ILE A 376 -28.03 2.28 14.40
CA ILE A 376 -28.54 3.66 14.30
C ILE A 376 -27.99 4.51 15.45
N GLN A 377 -28.02 3.99 16.68
CA GLN A 377 -27.41 4.66 17.84
C GLN A 377 -25.91 4.89 17.62
N ARG A 378 -25.18 3.87 17.15
CA ARG A 378 -23.74 3.99 16.92
C ARG A 378 -23.40 5.05 15.86
N LEU A 379 -24.12 5.06 14.75
CA LEU A 379 -23.92 6.04 13.68
C LEU A 379 -24.24 7.45 14.18
N TYR A 380 -25.26 7.61 15.02
CA TYR A 380 -25.58 8.87 15.68
C TYR A 380 -24.46 9.35 16.62
N ASP A 381 -23.89 8.46 17.44
CA ASP A 381 -22.76 8.80 18.33
C ASP A 381 -21.54 9.28 17.53
N ILE A 382 -21.25 8.63 16.40
CA ILE A 382 -20.20 9.08 15.48
C ILE A 382 -20.55 10.46 14.91
N ALA A 383 -21.78 10.65 14.42
CA ALA A 383 -22.19 11.86 13.72
C ALA A 383 -22.26 13.11 14.63
N THR A 384 -22.49 12.91 15.94
CA THR A 384 -22.50 13.96 16.98
C THR A 384 -21.13 14.20 17.62
N SER A 385 -20.13 13.38 17.29
CA SER A 385 -18.73 13.59 17.68
C SER A 385 -18.09 14.72 16.87
N THR A 386 -18.47 15.95 17.19
CA THR A 386 -17.99 17.17 16.54
C THR A 386 -18.18 18.40 17.45
N ILE A 387 -17.40 19.44 17.20
CA ILE A 387 -17.64 20.82 17.68
C ILE A 387 -17.75 21.78 16.49
N SER A 388 -18.15 23.04 16.71
CA SER A 388 -18.26 24.04 15.64
C SER A 388 -16.90 24.34 15.01
N ASP A 389 -15.85 24.45 15.83
CA ASP A 389 -14.54 25.00 15.48
C ASP A 389 -13.45 23.90 15.38
N ALA A 390 -13.87 22.68 15.02
CA ALA A 390 -12.99 21.52 14.95
C ALA A 390 -11.83 21.75 13.96
N GLN A 391 -10.60 21.46 14.41
CA GLN A 391 -9.41 21.63 13.59
C GLN A 391 -9.31 20.50 12.56
N SER A 392 -9.78 20.81 11.36
CA SER A 392 -9.92 19.83 10.28
C SER A 392 -8.60 19.50 9.59
N SER A 393 -8.45 18.25 9.19
CA SER A 393 -7.41 17.78 8.25
C SER A 393 -8.07 17.20 7.00
N GLY A 394 -7.43 17.36 5.84
CA GLY A 394 -7.95 16.91 4.54
C GLY A 394 -9.16 17.70 4.04
N ILE A 395 -9.84 17.16 3.02
CA ILE A 395 -11.06 17.78 2.46
C ILE A 395 -12.28 17.53 3.34
N CYS A 396 -13.26 18.43 3.32
CA CYS A 396 -14.54 18.34 4.05
C CYS A 396 -14.43 18.21 5.59
N GLY A 397 -13.23 18.08 6.16
CA GLY A 397 -12.98 18.02 7.60
C GLY A 397 -13.75 16.92 8.31
N VAL A 398 -14.48 17.29 9.38
CA VAL A 398 -15.14 16.34 10.29
C VAL A 398 -16.09 15.37 9.58
N CYS A 399 -16.88 15.84 8.59
CA CYS A 399 -17.84 14.97 7.92
C CYS A 399 -17.17 13.84 7.13
N LEU A 400 -15.98 14.07 6.57
CA LEU A 400 -15.22 13.03 5.88
C LEU A 400 -14.61 12.04 6.87
N LEU A 401 -14.00 12.52 7.97
CA LEU A 401 -13.45 11.64 9.00
C LEU A 401 -14.55 10.76 9.64
N GLN A 402 -15.72 11.33 9.93
CA GLN A 402 -16.89 10.58 10.39
C GLN A 402 -17.35 9.56 9.36
N SER A 403 -17.40 9.93 8.07
CA SER A 403 -17.74 8.99 7.00
C SER A 403 -16.80 7.78 6.99
N PHE A 404 -15.49 8.00 7.08
CA PHE A 404 -14.52 6.89 7.13
C PHE A 404 -14.65 6.02 8.38
N GLN A 405 -14.93 6.62 9.54
CA GLN A 405 -15.25 5.87 10.75
C GLN A 405 -16.46 4.94 10.55
N MET A 406 -17.56 5.48 10.02
CA MET A 406 -18.80 4.72 9.77
C MET A 406 -18.55 3.59 8.78
N LEU A 407 -17.88 3.87 7.66
CA LEU A 407 -17.55 2.87 6.64
C LEU A 407 -16.66 1.76 7.21
N ALA A 408 -15.62 2.12 7.97
CA ALA A 408 -14.71 1.15 8.56
C ALA A 408 -15.41 0.26 9.60
N GLU A 409 -16.25 0.84 10.46
CA GLU A 409 -16.98 0.08 11.47
C GLU A 409 -18.05 -0.83 10.85
N LEU A 410 -18.79 -0.36 9.86
CA LEU A 410 -19.75 -1.20 9.13
C LEU A 410 -19.04 -2.38 8.46
N GLN A 411 -17.91 -2.15 7.79
CA GLN A 411 -17.18 -3.23 7.14
C GLN A 411 -16.60 -4.24 8.15
N GLU A 412 -15.99 -3.77 9.24
CA GLU A 412 -15.31 -4.62 10.21
C GLU A 412 -16.29 -5.38 11.14
N TYR A 413 -17.37 -4.71 11.57
CA TYR A 413 -18.19 -5.18 12.69
C TYR A 413 -19.63 -5.57 12.34
N HIS A 414 -20.07 -5.48 11.08
CA HIS A 414 -21.46 -5.82 10.68
C HIS A 414 -21.95 -7.19 11.21
N SER A 415 -21.05 -8.19 11.31
CA SER A 415 -21.38 -9.54 11.76
C SER A 415 -21.43 -9.73 13.29
N ARG A 416 -20.92 -8.77 14.07
CA ARG A 416 -20.82 -8.85 15.55
C ARG A 416 -21.61 -7.77 16.27
N GLY A 417 -22.17 -6.81 15.53
CA GLY A 417 -22.81 -5.62 16.07
C GLY A 417 -21.82 -4.45 16.25
N PRO A 418 -22.34 -3.22 16.46
CA PRO A 418 -21.53 -2.02 16.54
C PRO A 418 -20.67 -1.96 17.81
N LEU A 419 -19.59 -1.17 17.73
CA LEU A 419 -18.76 -0.84 18.90
C LEU A 419 -19.57 -0.09 19.95
N GLN A 420 -19.36 -0.44 21.23
CA GLN A 420 -20.05 0.21 22.37
C GLN A 420 -19.30 1.42 22.92
N SER A 421 -18.00 1.56 22.60
CA SER A 421 -17.15 2.64 23.08
C SER A 421 -15.92 2.82 22.19
N GLY A 422 -15.26 3.98 22.30
CA GLY A 422 -14.06 4.29 21.52
C GLY A 422 -14.36 4.37 20.03
N GLY A 423 -13.48 3.87 19.19
CA GLY A 423 -13.78 3.78 17.76
C GLY A 423 -12.62 3.36 16.86
N TYR A 424 -12.92 3.23 15.57
CA TYR A 424 -11.97 2.81 14.56
C TYR A 424 -10.83 3.85 14.42
N PHE A 425 -11.07 5.02 13.83
CA PHE A 425 -10.05 6.06 13.65
C PHE A 425 -9.98 7.06 14.79
N PHE A 426 -11.10 7.35 15.44
CA PHE A 426 -11.16 8.23 16.59
C PHE A 426 -12.13 7.69 17.64
N ASP A 427 -11.97 8.15 18.87
CA ASP A 427 -12.86 7.81 19.97
C ASP A 427 -14.13 8.65 19.87
N THR A 428 -15.28 7.99 19.74
CA THR A 428 -16.56 8.67 19.61
C THR A 428 -16.97 9.27 20.96
N ALA A 429 -17.22 10.57 20.96
CA ALA A 429 -17.74 11.29 22.11
C ALA A 429 -18.51 12.52 21.61
N PRO A 430 -19.75 12.76 22.08
CA PRO A 430 -20.51 13.93 21.67
C PRO A 430 -19.77 15.22 22.04
N ASN A 431 -19.98 16.28 21.25
CA ASN A 431 -19.42 17.61 21.51
C ASN A 431 -17.88 17.63 21.65
N THR A 432 -17.19 16.73 20.96
CA THR A 432 -15.72 16.60 21.00
C THR A 432 -15.16 16.72 19.59
N ASP A 433 -13.97 17.32 19.43
CA ASP A 433 -13.26 17.34 18.15
C ASP A 433 -12.64 15.96 17.85
N PRO A 434 -13.13 15.23 16.82
CA PRO A 434 -12.62 13.89 16.51
C PRO A 434 -11.17 13.91 16.01
N PHE A 435 -10.68 15.04 15.51
CA PHE A 435 -9.29 15.16 15.05
C PHE A 435 -8.28 15.16 16.20
N ILE A 436 -8.69 15.42 17.44
CA ILE A 436 -7.78 15.31 18.60
C ILE A 436 -7.39 13.84 18.80
N SER A 437 -8.38 12.95 18.94
CA SER A 437 -8.13 11.50 19.09
C SER A 437 -7.47 10.93 17.83
N PHE A 438 -7.91 11.34 16.63
CA PHE A 438 -7.30 10.87 15.38
C PHE A 438 -5.81 11.22 15.28
N ARG A 439 -5.42 12.48 15.53
CA ARG A 439 -4.01 12.92 15.49
C ARG A 439 -3.15 12.25 16.55
N GLN A 440 -3.72 12.00 17.73
CA GLN A 440 -3.02 11.29 18.80
C GLN A 440 -2.77 9.83 18.44
N ARG A 441 -3.75 9.17 17.79
CA ARG A 441 -3.70 7.74 17.46
C ARG A 441 -2.94 7.43 16.16
N TYR A 442 -3.00 8.34 15.18
CA TYR A 442 -2.47 8.15 13.82
C TYR A 442 -1.83 9.44 13.26
N PRO A 443 -0.77 9.99 13.88
CA PRO A 443 -0.20 11.29 13.51
C PRO A 443 0.33 11.33 12.07
N LEU A 444 0.98 10.25 11.62
CA LEU A 444 1.52 10.16 10.26
C LEU A 444 0.43 9.97 9.20
N LEU A 445 -0.62 9.21 9.52
CA LEU A 445 -1.79 9.11 8.64
C LEU A 445 -2.52 10.45 8.51
N ASN A 446 -2.62 11.20 9.62
CA ASN A 446 -3.19 12.54 9.60
C ASN A 446 -2.38 13.49 8.71
N MET A 447 -1.05 13.42 8.75
CA MET A 447 -0.18 14.18 7.85
C MET A 447 -0.50 13.88 6.39
N LEU A 448 -0.57 12.59 6.01
CA LEU A 448 -0.92 12.20 4.64
C LEU A 448 -2.30 12.73 4.23
N LEU A 449 -3.31 12.65 5.10
CA LEU A 449 -4.64 13.18 4.82
C LEU A 449 -4.64 14.71 4.66
N SER A 450 -3.89 15.43 5.48
CA SER A 450 -3.74 16.90 5.41
C SER A 450 -3.06 17.36 4.13
N ASP A 451 -2.17 16.56 3.57
CA ASP A 451 -1.43 16.93 2.36
C ASP A 451 -2.25 16.75 1.09
N VAL A 452 -3.27 15.86 1.08
CA VAL A 452 -4.16 15.64 -0.08
C VAL A 452 -4.69 16.95 -0.69
N PRO A 453 -5.38 17.85 0.05
CA PRO A 453 -5.86 19.10 -0.53
C PRO A 453 -4.72 19.96 -1.07
N THR A 454 -3.61 20.12 -0.34
CA THR A 454 -2.47 20.95 -0.73
C THR A 454 -1.86 20.49 -2.07
N VAL A 455 -1.72 19.18 -2.23
CA VAL A 455 -1.15 18.55 -3.43
C VAL A 455 -2.11 18.72 -4.61
N TYR A 456 -3.37 18.32 -4.44
CA TYR A 456 -4.31 18.20 -5.55
C TYR A 456 -5.09 19.48 -5.89
N SER A 457 -5.23 20.45 -4.99
CA SER A 457 -5.96 21.70 -5.26
C SER A 457 -5.20 22.65 -6.19
N SER A 458 -3.87 22.54 -6.24
CA SER A 458 -2.98 23.48 -6.94
C SER A 458 -2.93 23.31 -8.47
N VAL A 459 -3.56 22.26 -9.02
CA VAL A 459 -3.50 21.90 -10.46
C VAL A 459 -4.92 21.79 -11.08
N GLY A 460 -5.92 22.42 -10.46
CA GLY A 460 -7.29 22.45 -11.01
C GLY A 460 -8.00 21.09 -11.07
N ARG A 461 -7.59 20.12 -10.26
CA ARG A 461 -8.21 18.78 -10.25
C ARG A 461 -9.55 18.76 -9.51
N THR A 462 -10.40 17.84 -9.95
CA THR A 462 -11.81 17.70 -9.53
C THR A 462 -11.96 17.11 -8.13
N ASN A 463 -13.10 17.38 -7.48
CA ASN A 463 -13.42 16.83 -6.15
C ASN A 463 -13.40 15.30 -6.11
N ARG A 464 -13.64 14.70 -7.27
CA ARG A 464 -13.48 13.28 -7.55
C ARG A 464 -12.09 12.75 -7.15
N ILE A 465 -11.01 13.40 -7.60
CA ILE A 465 -9.65 12.94 -7.32
C ILE A 465 -9.30 13.17 -5.85
N LEU A 466 -9.70 14.31 -5.30
CA LEU A 466 -9.51 14.63 -3.88
C LEU A 466 -10.17 13.60 -2.96
N GLY A 467 -11.42 13.24 -3.26
CA GLY A 467 -12.14 12.22 -2.51
C GLY A 467 -11.51 10.83 -2.68
N LEU A 468 -11.11 10.47 -3.90
CA LEU A 468 -10.46 9.17 -4.18
C LEU A 468 -9.13 9.04 -3.45
N ALA A 469 -8.27 10.07 -3.52
CA ALA A 469 -7.00 10.10 -2.81
C ALA A 469 -7.20 10.03 -1.29
N SER A 470 -8.20 10.75 -0.74
CA SER A 470 -8.53 10.66 0.69
C SER A 470 -8.97 9.24 1.09
N ALA A 471 -9.77 8.59 0.25
CA ALA A 471 -10.26 7.23 0.49
C ALA A 471 -9.13 6.19 0.40
N MET A 472 -8.25 6.30 -0.59
CA MET A 472 -7.06 5.45 -0.71
C MET A 472 -6.06 5.69 0.43
N THR A 473 -6.00 6.89 1.02
CA THR A 473 -5.15 7.16 2.20
C THR A 473 -5.72 6.54 3.47
N ILE A 474 -7.02 6.72 3.75
CA ILE A 474 -7.61 6.31 5.05
C ILE A 474 -8.06 4.84 5.07
N LEU A 475 -8.56 4.34 3.95
CA LEU A 475 -9.01 2.96 3.80
C LEU A 475 -8.36 2.26 2.57
N PRO A 476 -7.01 2.21 2.51
CA PRO A 476 -6.24 1.60 1.41
C PRO A 476 -6.49 0.11 1.18
N GLN A 477 -7.00 -0.59 2.20
CA GLN A 477 -7.27 -2.03 2.14
C GLN A 477 -8.49 -2.38 1.27
N TYR A 478 -9.23 -1.39 0.76
CA TYR A 478 -10.36 -1.58 -0.15
C TYR A 478 -10.06 -1.00 -1.53
N ASN A 479 -10.66 -1.62 -2.56
CA ASN A 479 -10.75 -0.99 -3.86
C ASN A 479 -11.75 0.17 -3.82
N TRP A 480 -11.39 1.27 -4.47
CA TRP A 480 -12.23 2.45 -4.57
C TRP A 480 -12.46 2.78 -6.03
N THR A 481 -13.72 3.00 -6.40
CA THR A 481 -14.09 3.40 -7.76
C THR A 481 -14.90 4.67 -7.71
N ALA A 482 -14.31 5.76 -8.22
CA ALA A 482 -14.95 7.07 -8.24
C ALA A 482 -15.80 7.26 -9.50
N SER A 483 -17.07 7.66 -9.31
CA SER A 483 -17.94 8.10 -10.40
C SER A 483 -17.41 9.36 -11.08
N SER A 484 -18.01 9.75 -12.21
CA SER A 484 -17.90 11.12 -12.71
C SER A 484 -18.42 12.14 -11.68
N GLU A 485 -18.06 13.41 -11.88
CA GLU A 485 -18.68 14.51 -11.15
C GLU A 485 -19.95 14.95 -11.87
N PHE A 486 -21.09 14.84 -11.20
CA PHE A 486 -22.40 15.20 -11.74
C PHE A 486 -22.79 16.61 -11.30
N ILE A 487 -23.28 17.43 -12.24
CA ILE A 487 -23.51 18.87 -12.02
C ILE A 487 -24.98 19.22 -12.28
N THR A 488 -25.65 18.53 -13.21
CA THR A 488 -27.07 18.78 -13.49
C THR A 488 -27.96 17.86 -12.67
N ARG A 489 -29.16 18.34 -12.34
CA ARG A 489 -30.14 17.55 -11.59
C ARG A 489 -30.55 16.26 -12.30
N SER A 490 -30.63 16.27 -13.63
CA SER A 490 -30.94 15.07 -14.43
C SER A 490 -29.83 14.01 -14.33
N GLU A 491 -28.56 14.43 -14.40
CA GLU A 491 -27.42 13.53 -14.22
C GLU A 491 -27.39 12.95 -12.80
N MET A 492 -27.63 13.78 -11.78
CA MET A 492 -27.71 13.34 -10.39
C MET A 492 -28.83 12.31 -10.19
N LEU A 493 -30.04 12.58 -10.70
CA LEU A 493 -31.17 11.64 -10.62
C LEU A 493 -30.87 10.31 -11.32
N SER A 494 -30.27 10.36 -12.51
CA SER A 494 -29.85 9.17 -13.24
C SER A 494 -28.80 8.37 -12.45
N HIS A 495 -27.84 9.06 -11.83
CA HIS A 495 -26.81 8.41 -11.02
C HIS A 495 -27.40 7.76 -9.77
N ILE A 496 -28.25 8.47 -9.01
CA ILE A 496 -28.93 7.90 -7.83
C ILE A 496 -29.78 6.67 -8.22
N THR A 497 -30.45 6.72 -9.37
CA THR A 497 -31.20 5.55 -9.91
C THR A 497 -30.26 4.35 -10.12
N SER A 498 -29.04 4.57 -10.61
CA SER A 498 -28.04 3.51 -10.75
C SER A 498 -27.57 2.93 -9.39
N LEU A 499 -27.48 3.77 -8.36
CA LEU A 499 -27.16 3.31 -7.00
C LEU A 499 -28.30 2.46 -6.41
N ILE A 500 -29.56 2.84 -6.66
CA ILE A 500 -30.75 2.03 -6.27
C ILE A 500 -30.75 0.67 -6.99
N ALA A 501 -30.35 0.64 -8.26
CA ALA A 501 -30.25 -0.58 -9.05
C ALA A 501 -29.04 -1.47 -8.68
N SER A 502 -28.10 -0.97 -7.89
CA SER A 502 -26.93 -1.73 -7.45
C SER A 502 -27.31 -2.82 -6.43
N PRO A 503 -26.49 -3.88 -6.29
CA PRO A 503 -26.77 -4.96 -5.35
C PRO A 503 -26.89 -4.47 -3.90
N PRO A 504 -27.86 -4.98 -3.11
CA PRO A 504 -27.88 -4.82 -1.66
C PRO A 504 -26.54 -5.21 -1.03
N GLY A 505 -26.10 -4.40 -0.05
CA GLY A 505 -24.78 -4.48 0.56
C GLY A 505 -23.74 -3.52 -0.03
N SER A 506 -24.04 -2.89 -1.17
CA SER A 506 -23.17 -1.88 -1.78
C SER A 506 -23.11 -0.60 -0.93
N ILE A 507 -21.93 0.01 -0.84
CA ILE A 507 -21.70 1.22 -0.04
C ILE A 507 -20.80 2.21 -0.79
N TRP A 508 -21.09 3.50 -0.63
CA TRP A 508 -20.35 4.59 -1.26
C TRP A 508 -20.02 5.68 -0.25
N LEU A 509 -18.91 6.36 -0.47
CA LEU A 509 -18.64 7.70 0.06
C LEU A 509 -19.16 8.73 -0.94
N ALA A 510 -20.15 9.54 -0.58
CA ALA A 510 -20.62 10.64 -1.39
C ALA A 510 -19.95 11.95 -0.97
N ILE A 511 -19.37 12.67 -1.94
CA ILE A 511 -18.81 14.01 -1.78
C ILE A 511 -19.75 15.00 -2.46
N LEU A 512 -20.19 15.99 -1.69
CA LEU A 512 -21.25 16.93 -2.05
C LEU A 512 -20.70 18.35 -2.06
N ARG A 513 -21.02 19.12 -3.10
CA ARG A 513 -20.94 20.59 -3.06
C ARG A 513 -22.32 21.14 -2.78
N LEU A 514 -22.47 21.84 -1.67
CA LEU A 514 -23.72 22.45 -1.27
C LEU A 514 -23.61 23.97 -1.37
N ARG A 515 -24.69 24.62 -1.80
CA ARG A 515 -24.83 26.08 -1.82
C ARG A 515 -26.00 26.51 -0.94
N ARG A 516 -25.76 27.51 -0.10
CA ARG A 516 -26.78 28.16 0.72
C ARG A 516 -27.59 29.18 -0.07
N THR A 517 -28.77 29.54 0.45
CA THR A 517 -29.61 30.62 -0.08
C THR A 517 -28.87 31.95 -0.17
N ASP A 518 -27.95 32.24 0.76
CA ASP A 518 -27.08 33.42 0.75
C ASP A 518 -25.91 33.35 -0.26
N GLY A 519 -25.80 32.25 -1.01
CA GLY A 519 -24.75 32.00 -2.01
C GLY A 519 -23.47 31.37 -1.46
N THR A 520 -23.35 31.20 -0.14
CA THR A 520 -22.20 30.54 0.50
C THR A 520 -22.10 29.08 0.04
N ARG A 521 -20.88 28.63 -0.30
CA ARG A 521 -20.64 27.25 -0.73
C ARG A 521 -19.86 26.48 0.32
N GLY A 522 -20.23 25.22 0.51
CA GLY A 522 -19.55 24.30 1.42
C GLY A 522 -19.44 22.91 0.83
N TRP A 523 -18.45 22.17 1.31
CA TRP A 523 -18.28 20.76 0.99
C TRP A 523 -18.81 19.89 2.13
N HIS A 524 -19.39 18.75 1.77
CA HIS A 524 -19.92 17.78 2.72
C HIS A 524 -19.65 16.36 2.24
N ALA A 525 -19.54 15.42 3.18
CA ALA A 525 -19.29 14.02 2.89
C ALA A 525 -20.23 13.14 3.72
N VAL A 526 -20.89 12.18 3.08
CA VAL A 526 -21.82 11.23 3.71
C VAL A 526 -21.65 9.83 3.13
N PRO A 527 -21.74 8.76 3.94
CA PRO A 527 -21.91 7.41 3.41
C PRO A 527 -23.30 7.20 2.80
N ILE A 528 -23.39 6.44 1.72
CA ILE A 528 -24.63 5.93 1.15
C ILE A 528 -24.57 4.41 1.19
N LEU A 529 -25.59 3.77 1.77
CA LEU A 529 -25.72 2.32 1.89
C LEU A 529 -26.92 1.84 1.06
N ARG A 530 -26.72 0.83 0.22
CA ARG A 530 -27.81 0.09 -0.42
C ARG A 530 -28.21 -1.09 0.46
N THR A 531 -29.35 -1.01 1.14
CA THR A 531 -29.94 -2.16 1.86
C THR A 531 -30.83 -2.97 0.91
N SER A 532 -31.53 -4.02 1.36
CA SER A 532 -32.55 -4.67 0.51
C SER A 532 -33.82 -3.82 0.34
N GLN A 533 -34.05 -2.82 1.19
CA GLN A 533 -35.26 -1.98 1.20
C GLN A 533 -35.12 -0.68 0.40
N GLY A 534 -33.89 -0.18 0.22
CA GLY A 534 -33.63 1.05 -0.52
C GLY A 534 -32.22 1.57 -0.28
N LEU A 535 -31.98 2.82 -0.68
CA LEU A 535 -30.81 3.58 -0.27
C LEU A 535 -31.04 4.22 1.09
N VAL A 536 -29.99 4.22 1.91
CA VAL A 536 -29.90 4.94 3.18
C VAL A 536 -28.72 5.91 3.08
N VAL A 537 -28.98 7.20 3.32
CA VAL A 537 -27.93 8.23 3.38
C VAL A 537 -27.58 8.48 4.85
N ILE A 538 -26.38 8.09 5.25
CA ILE A 538 -25.95 8.16 6.64
C ILE A 538 -25.45 9.58 6.93
N GLN A 539 -26.23 10.34 7.68
CA GLN A 539 -25.92 11.75 7.94
C GLN A 539 -24.67 11.90 8.82
N THR A 540 -23.83 12.86 8.48
CA THR A 540 -22.64 13.26 9.24
C THR A 540 -22.78 14.69 9.76
N ARG A 541 -21.98 15.04 10.78
CA ARG A 541 -21.92 16.35 11.45
C ARG A 541 -23.30 16.86 11.85
N VAL A 542 -23.99 16.11 12.72
CA VAL A 542 -25.39 16.37 13.14
C VAL A 542 -25.51 16.85 14.58
N SER A 543 -24.66 17.81 15.00
CA SER A 543 -24.53 18.23 16.41
C SER A 543 -25.81 18.72 17.11
N LEU A 544 -26.86 19.08 16.36
CA LEU A 544 -28.12 19.59 16.90
C LEU A 544 -29.33 18.69 16.59
N MET A 545 -29.12 17.55 15.93
CA MET A 545 -30.19 16.61 15.59
C MET A 545 -30.44 15.68 16.78
N SER A 546 -31.70 15.42 17.13
CA SER A 546 -32.04 14.38 18.11
C SER A 546 -31.85 12.99 17.53
N LEU A 547 -31.66 11.98 18.37
CA LEU A 547 -31.60 10.58 17.94
C LEU A 547 -32.84 10.15 17.15
N ASP A 548 -34.04 10.59 17.56
CA ASP A 548 -35.28 10.23 16.87
C ASP A 548 -35.35 10.81 15.45
N ASN A 549 -34.92 12.06 15.28
CA ASN A 549 -34.83 12.68 13.95
C ASN A 549 -33.73 12.02 13.11
N TYR A 550 -32.62 11.64 13.74
CA TYR A 550 -31.54 10.92 13.07
C TYR A 550 -32.04 9.55 12.57
N ARG A 551 -32.75 8.79 13.41
CA ARG A 551 -33.39 7.52 13.03
C ARG A 551 -34.29 7.69 11.82
N GLN A 552 -35.16 8.70 11.83
CA GLN A 552 -36.04 9.00 10.70
C GLN A 552 -35.25 9.32 9.42
N SER A 553 -34.13 10.03 9.54
CA SER A 553 -33.26 10.37 8.40
C SER A 553 -32.58 9.16 7.75
N LEU A 554 -32.51 8.02 8.45
CA LEU A 554 -31.94 6.77 7.95
C LEU A 554 -32.98 5.82 7.31
N THR A 555 -34.21 6.29 7.10
CA THR A 555 -35.26 5.50 6.47
C THR A 555 -34.86 5.13 5.03
N PRO A 556 -34.82 3.83 4.67
CA PRO A 556 -34.49 3.42 3.31
C PRO A 556 -35.53 3.92 2.29
N THR A 557 -35.07 4.36 1.12
CA THR A 557 -35.95 4.77 0.02
C THR A 557 -35.49 4.25 -1.35
N THR A 558 -36.44 4.00 -2.24
CA THR A 558 -36.19 3.71 -3.66
C THR A 558 -36.58 4.86 -4.57
N ASP A 559 -36.97 6.00 -4.00
CA ASP A 559 -37.31 7.21 -4.76
C ASP A 559 -36.06 8.09 -4.93
N PRO A 560 -35.51 8.21 -6.15
CA PRO A 560 -34.31 9.01 -6.39
C PRO A 560 -34.52 10.51 -6.11
N VAL A 561 -35.75 11.01 -6.21
CA VAL A 561 -36.08 12.42 -5.90
C VAL A 561 -35.98 12.64 -4.39
N LEU A 562 -36.55 11.74 -3.58
CA LEU A 562 -36.44 11.83 -2.11
C LEU A 562 -34.99 11.72 -1.64
N VAL A 563 -34.15 10.91 -2.31
CA VAL A 563 -32.72 10.83 -1.99
C VAL A 563 -32.04 12.18 -2.13
N ILE A 564 -32.29 12.90 -3.22
CA ILE A 564 -31.70 14.22 -3.43
C ILE A 564 -32.32 15.23 -2.46
N ASP A 565 -33.63 15.41 -2.51
CA ASP A 565 -34.32 16.55 -1.88
C ASP A 565 -34.36 16.46 -0.36
N ASN A 566 -34.46 15.26 0.21
CA ASN A 566 -34.64 15.07 1.65
C ASN A 566 -33.37 14.61 2.38
N TYR A 567 -32.39 14.03 1.67
CA TYR A 567 -31.23 13.42 2.32
C TYR A 567 -29.88 13.99 1.90
N LEU A 568 -29.70 14.39 0.63
CA LEU A 568 -28.46 15.03 0.16
C LEU A 568 -28.55 16.56 0.23
N GLU A 569 -29.73 17.12 -0.01
CA GLU A 569 -30.08 18.50 0.27
C GLU A 569 -30.61 18.65 1.70
N ARG A 570 -30.61 19.87 2.22
CA ARG A 570 -31.26 20.23 3.49
C ARG A 570 -31.98 21.56 3.32
N LEU A 571 -32.82 21.93 4.29
CA LEU A 571 -33.36 23.29 4.39
C LEU A 571 -32.21 24.31 4.27
N ASP A 572 -32.34 25.21 3.30
CA ASP A 572 -31.34 26.21 2.89
C ASP A 572 -30.01 25.69 2.33
N LEU A 573 -29.93 24.44 1.86
CA LEU A 573 -28.73 23.85 1.24
C LEU A 573 -29.08 23.06 -0.03
N PHE A 574 -28.71 23.61 -1.18
CA PHE A 574 -28.95 23.02 -2.51
C PHE A 574 -27.72 22.29 -3.04
N LEU A 575 -27.91 21.14 -3.67
CA LEU A 575 -26.85 20.32 -4.22
C LEU A 575 -26.38 20.87 -5.57
N GLU A 576 -25.15 21.36 -5.62
CA GLU A 576 -24.52 21.84 -6.87
C GLU A 576 -23.73 20.75 -7.58
N ARG A 577 -23.10 19.84 -6.82
CA ARG A 577 -22.25 18.76 -7.39
C ARG A 577 -22.32 17.52 -6.54
N LEU A 578 -22.37 16.36 -7.21
CA LEU A 578 -22.34 15.03 -6.59
C LEU A 578 -21.21 14.21 -7.19
N THR A 579 -20.43 13.57 -6.33
CA THR A 579 -19.52 12.48 -6.72
C THR A 579 -19.68 11.36 -5.71
N THR A 580 -19.72 10.11 -6.17
CA THR A 580 -19.73 8.94 -5.28
C THR A 580 -18.52 8.08 -5.53
N ILE A 581 -17.93 7.58 -4.46
CA ILE A 581 -16.75 6.72 -4.50
C ILE A 581 -17.16 5.40 -3.88
N GLN A 582 -17.32 4.38 -4.71
CA GLN A 582 -17.77 3.06 -4.27
C GLN A 582 -16.65 2.38 -3.50
N LEU A 583 -16.97 1.89 -2.30
CA LEU A 583 -16.11 0.99 -1.54
C LEU A 583 -16.36 -0.42 -2.08
N GLY A 584 -15.39 -0.93 -2.82
CA GLY A 584 -15.43 -2.25 -3.44
C GLY A 584 -14.84 -3.34 -2.56
N GLU A 585 -14.41 -4.43 -3.19
CA GLU A 585 -13.80 -5.55 -2.48
C GLU A 585 -12.44 -5.18 -1.86
N VAL A 586 -11.99 -6.02 -0.92
CA VAL A 586 -10.67 -5.87 -0.32
C VAL A 586 -9.58 -5.98 -1.37
N TYR A 587 -8.67 -5.01 -1.36
CA TYR A 587 -7.51 -5.01 -2.24
C TYR A 587 -6.50 -6.06 -1.78
N HIS A 588 -5.99 -6.83 -2.72
CA HIS A 588 -4.93 -7.80 -2.48
C HIS A 588 -3.59 -7.15 -2.77
N ASN A 589 -2.94 -6.66 -1.73
CA ASN A 589 -1.62 -6.06 -1.81
C ASN A 589 -0.53 -7.13 -1.59
N THR A 590 0.43 -7.16 -2.50
CA THR A 590 1.55 -8.11 -2.44
C THR A 590 2.42 -7.88 -1.20
N PHE A 591 2.63 -6.62 -0.80
CA PHE A 591 3.50 -6.28 0.33
C PHE A 591 2.97 -6.78 1.66
N ASP A 592 1.65 -6.93 1.84
CA ASP A 592 1.09 -7.52 3.05
C ASP A 592 1.59 -8.96 3.30
N PHE A 593 2.05 -9.65 2.25
CA PHE A 593 2.55 -11.03 2.34
C PHE A 593 4.07 -11.14 2.41
N ILE A 594 4.79 -10.08 2.07
CA ILE A 594 6.26 -10.09 2.06
C ILE A 594 6.87 -9.16 3.10
N ILE A 595 6.12 -8.25 3.71
CA ILE A 595 6.65 -7.38 4.76
C ILE A 595 6.01 -7.73 6.09
N SER A 596 6.84 -8.17 7.03
CA SER A 596 6.49 -8.37 8.42
C SER A 596 7.20 -7.28 9.20
N ASN A 597 6.48 -6.35 9.84
CA ASN A 597 7.12 -5.29 10.63
C ASN A 597 7.06 -5.57 12.13
N ARG A 598 8.05 -5.05 12.85
CA ARG A 598 8.09 -5.02 14.31
C ARG A 598 6.91 -4.21 14.87
N ASP A 599 6.33 -4.68 15.96
CA ASP A 599 5.21 -4.08 16.70
C ASP A 599 3.87 -4.03 15.93
N CYS A 600 3.81 -4.72 14.79
CA CYS A 600 2.60 -4.97 14.01
C CYS A 600 1.87 -6.24 14.51
N THR A 601 1.48 -6.25 15.80
CA THR A 601 1.00 -7.48 16.46
C THR A 601 -0.50 -7.71 16.30
N GLY A 602 -1.32 -6.69 16.02
CA GLY A 602 -2.76 -6.88 15.98
C GLY A 602 -3.42 -7.07 17.34
N GLU A 603 -2.68 -6.95 18.45
CA GLU A 603 -3.22 -7.18 19.79
C GLU A 603 -4.30 -6.14 20.17
N GLY A 604 -5.24 -6.55 21.03
CA GLY A 604 -6.41 -5.72 21.38
C GLY A 604 -7.54 -5.84 20.34
N ASN A 605 -7.82 -4.77 19.60
CA ASN A 605 -8.96 -4.68 18.67
C ASN A 605 -8.77 -5.48 17.36
N ASN A 606 -7.82 -6.43 17.29
CA ASN A 606 -7.46 -7.18 16.08
C ASN A 606 -6.94 -6.31 14.91
N ARG A 607 -6.45 -5.10 15.20
CA ARG A 607 -5.98 -4.13 14.19
C ARG A 607 -4.48 -4.16 13.99
N ARG A 608 -4.05 -4.39 12.76
CA ARG A 608 -2.66 -4.68 12.42
C ARG A 608 -2.01 -3.51 11.70
N GLY A 609 -0.76 -3.25 12.06
CA GLY A 609 0.06 -2.16 11.53
C GLY A 609 0.81 -1.49 12.68
N THR A 610 1.98 -0.92 12.38
CA THR A 610 2.84 -0.31 13.40
C THR A 610 2.44 1.10 13.75
N GLY A 611 1.77 1.82 12.83
CA GLY A 611 1.58 3.26 12.92
C GLY A 611 2.79 4.08 12.44
N GLU A 612 3.84 3.42 11.94
CA GLU A 612 5.12 4.03 11.54
C GLU A 612 5.48 3.70 10.08
N TYR A 613 6.40 4.46 9.49
CA TYR A 613 6.96 4.10 8.18
C TYR A 613 7.81 2.84 8.30
N SER A 614 7.73 1.96 7.31
CA SER A 614 8.57 0.76 7.27
C SER A 614 10.03 1.12 6.96
N THR A 615 10.95 0.42 7.60
CA THR A 615 12.40 0.56 7.40
C THR A 615 13.02 -0.84 7.30
N SER A 616 14.17 -0.98 6.65
CA SER A 616 14.93 -2.24 6.63
C SER A 616 15.14 -2.84 8.02
N THR A 617 15.37 -2.01 9.03
CA THR A 617 15.62 -2.41 10.42
C THR A 617 14.38 -2.80 11.22
N SER A 618 13.19 -2.42 10.76
CA SER A 618 11.92 -2.82 11.40
C SER A 618 11.35 -4.12 10.83
N VAL A 619 11.97 -4.68 9.79
CA VAL A 619 11.54 -5.95 9.20
C VAL A 619 11.81 -7.11 10.17
N ASN A 620 10.78 -7.92 10.37
CA ASN A 620 10.78 -9.18 11.09
C ASN A 620 10.89 -10.35 10.12
N GLN A 621 11.22 -11.52 10.67
CA GLN A 621 11.04 -12.80 9.99
C GLN A 621 9.54 -13.07 9.75
N CYS A 622 9.25 -13.84 8.70
CA CYS A 622 7.88 -14.24 8.37
C CYS A 622 7.48 -15.54 9.06
N SER A 623 6.19 -15.67 9.39
CA SER A 623 5.64 -16.86 10.03
C SER A 623 5.12 -17.85 8.98
N ASN A 624 6.01 -18.43 8.18
CA ASN A 624 5.64 -19.38 7.11
C ASN A 624 6.15 -20.79 7.44
N ARG A 625 5.29 -21.80 7.26
CA ARG A 625 5.58 -23.21 7.56
C ARG A 625 6.79 -23.78 6.82
N ARG A 626 7.16 -23.21 5.67
CA ARG A 626 8.27 -23.71 4.83
C ARG A 626 9.59 -22.96 5.03
N SER A 627 9.55 -21.72 5.49
CA SER A 627 10.72 -20.86 5.65
C SER A 627 10.35 -19.64 6.48
N SER A 628 11.21 -19.20 7.40
CA SER A 628 11.00 -17.94 8.12
C SER A 628 11.41 -16.70 7.30
N ARG A 629 11.83 -16.89 6.04
CA ARG A 629 12.08 -15.80 5.07
C ARG A 629 10.76 -15.31 4.47
N CYS A 630 10.70 -14.01 4.21
CA CYS A 630 9.56 -13.32 3.65
C CYS A 630 9.62 -13.31 2.12
N ALA A 631 8.90 -14.22 1.48
CA ALA A 631 8.88 -14.34 0.03
C ALA A 631 7.48 -14.73 -0.47
N ILE A 632 7.11 -14.18 -1.63
CA ILE A 632 5.92 -14.61 -2.39
C ILE A 632 6.15 -16.06 -2.80
N GLN A 633 5.29 -16.98 -2.35
CA GLN A 633 5.31 -18.38 -2.77
C GLN A 633 4.62 -18.58 -4.12
#